data_AF-A0A9E4J787-F1
#
_entry.id   AF-A0A9E4J787-F1
#
_cell.length_a   1.000
_cell.length_b   1.000
_cell.length_c   1.000
_cell.angle_alpha   90.00
_cell.angle_beta   90.00
_cell.angle_gamma   90.00
#
_symmetry.space_group_name_H-M   'P 1'
#
loop_
_entity.id
_entity.type
_entity.pdbx_description
1 polymer ?
#
loop_
_entity_poly.entity_id
_entity_poly.type
_entity_poly.pdbx_seq_one_letter_code
_entity_poly.pdbx_strand_id
1 'polypeptide(L)'
;MSKHIAIAVQGGSSAQQDQVLSILRASDLFHMSCEAQVVIQIGTVAEMLQRCGGAHTVTIALVSGELSSTEHQELFNRGFFDVLHAAEWTEPRLARVVLRAGAFGRTAVHGERLPVPGGHSHFLETIVDAAPMGIAFWDRDLRYRRVNAAMAAINGLAVEAHYGRTPSEVLPELSGQIESLVHHVLATGETLCQEQTGATPAQAGRQRTWLVNYFPVRSDTELDGVAAIWEEVSERKTIEKERERFIAVLGHDLRNPLSAILMSTQVLRNRVDDREKGIVDRIKRSGFRMQRMIRDLLDFARLRQGGGLHVRPTNGDLVEVLRDVVLELKQGHPDSRVSVSAPASLGGMWDLERLAQVLSNLVGNALQHGLPGSEVRVEAHETGGDWVEVTIFNAGEPIAREQLESFFEPFRQGTQEGTRDSLGLGLFIARALVTAHGGSVNLRPIEGGTEALVRLPRHTPSGG
;
A
#
# COMPACT_ATOMS: atom_id res chain seq x y z
N MET A 1 -27.16 34.98 13.88
CA MET A 1 -26.17 35.77 14.64
C MET A 1 -24.81 35.41 14.10
N SER A 2 -24.19 36.36 13.42
CA SER A 2 -22.88 36.29 12.80
C SER A 2 -21.84 36.00 13.90
N LYS A 3 -21.22 34.81 13.89
CA LYS A 3 -20.15 34.50 14.85
C LYS A 3 -18.85 35.00 14.26
N HIS A 4 -18.25 35.99 14.92
CA HIS A 4 -16.97 36.54 14.52
C HIS A 4 -15.82 35.79 15.19
N ILE A 5 -14.70 35.66 14.48
CA ILE A 5 -13.42 35.30 15.07
C ILE A 5 -12.71 36.61 15.40
N ALA A 6 -12.40 36.79 16.68
CA ALA A 6 -11.59 37.90 17.16
C ALA A 6 -10.15 37.40 17.36
N ILE A 7 -9.20 38.02 16.66
CA ILE A 7 -7.77 37.71 16.79
C ILE A 7 -7.10 38.83 17.56
N ALA A 8 -6.56 38.52 18.74
CA ALA A 8 -5.86 39.49 19.57
C ALA A 8 -4.36 39.18 19.67
N VAL A 9 -3.49 40.18 19.47
CA VAL A 9 -2.03 40.02 19.45
C VAL A 9 -1.36 40.73 20.64
N GLN A 10 -0.40 40.05 21.29
CA GLN A 10 0.39 40.59 22.41
C GLN A 10 1.89 40.26 22.25
N GLY A 11 2.75 41.26 22.49
CA GLY A 11 4.23 41.19 22.39
C GLY A 11 4.79 41.83 21.11
N GLY A 12 6.09 42.12 21.08
CA GLY A 12 6.76 42.82 19.95
C GLY A 12 6.56 44.35 19.93
N SER A 13 7.24 45.06 19.03
CA SER A 13 7.03 46.49 18.76
C SER A 13 5.74 46.72 17.95
N SER A 14 5.19 47.93 17.98
CA SER A 14 3.96 48.27 17.22
C SER A 14 4.08 47.98 15.72
N ALA A 15 5.23 48.27 15.10
CA ALA A 15 5.48 47.93 13.69
C ALA A 15 5.49 46.41 13.42
N GLN A 16 5.94 45.61 14.39
CA GLN A 16 5.91 44.15 14.29
C GLN A 16 4.50 43.59 14.47
N GLN A 17 3.70 44.18 15.37
CA GLN A 17 2.29 43.84 15.55
C GLN A 17 1.49 44.10 14.27
N ASP A 18 1.69 45.26 13.63
CA ASP A 18 1.06 45.59 12.34
C ASP A 18 1.45 44.61 11.23
N GLN A 19 2.71 44.18 11.20
CA GLN A 19 3.18 43.19 10.21
C GLN A 19 2.52 41.82 10.41
N VAL A 20 2.36 41.36 11.66
CA VAL A 20 1.64 40.12 11.99
C VAL A 20 0.18 40.20 11.55
N LEU A 21 -0.49 41.31 11.85
CA LEU A 21 -1.89 41.53 11.46
C LEU A 21 -2.05 41.59 9.94
N SER A 22 -1.08 42.17 9.22
CA SER A 22 -1.06 42.20 7.75
C SER A 22 -0.93 40.79 7.14
N ILE A 23 -0.05 39.95 7.68
CA ILE A 23 0.12 38.56 7.22
C ILE A 23 -1.15 37.73 7.49
N LEU A 24 -1.76 37.90 8.66
CA LEU A 24 -3.01 37.22 8.99
C LEU A 24 -4.16 37.68 8.07
N ARG A 25 -4.24 38.98 7.75
CA ARG A 25 -5.21 39.51 6.77
C ARG A 25 -5.02 38.96 5.36
N ALA A 26 -3.77 38.70 4.96
CA ALA A 26 -3.44 38.16 3.64
C ALA A 26 -3.57 36.63 3.54
N SER A 27 -3.80 35.94 4.66
CA SER A 27 -3.96 34.48 4.69
C SER A 27 -5.42 34.05 4.51
N ASP A 28 -5.66 32.89 3.88
CA ASP A 28 -7.00 32.31 3.64
C ASP A 28 -7.73 31.83 4.92
N LEU A 29 -7.24 32.22 6.09
CA LEU A 29 -7.75 31.87 7.41
C LEU A 29 -9.26 32.15 7.57
N PHE A 30 -9.79 33.12 6.82
CA PHE A 30 -11.17 33.58 6.92
C PHE A 30 -12.15 32.87 5.97
N HIS A 31 -11.67 31.94 5.15
CA HIS A 31 -12.49 31.10 4.26
C HIS A 31 -12.57 29.63 4.73
N MET A 32 -11.93 29.30 5.86
CA MET A 32 -11.88 27.93 6.37
C MET A 32 -13.13 27.58 7.18
N SER A 33 -13.72 26.41 6.95
CA SER A 33 -14.98 25.99 7.55
C SER A 33 -14.84 25.13 8.81
N CYS A 34 -13.62 24.70 9.17
CA CYS A 34 -13.37 23.76 10.26
C CYS A 34 -12.24 24.23 11.21
N GLU A 35 -12.39 23.98 12.51
CA GLU A 35 -11.46 24.37 13.60
C GLU A 35 -10.02 23.86 13.37
N ALA A 36 -9.86 22.60 12.94
CA ALA A 36 -8.55 22.01 12.72
C ALA A 36 -7.76 22.73 11.62
N GLN A 37 -8.46 23.21 10.59
CA GLN A 37 -7.86 23.95 9.48
C GLN A 37 -7.34 25.33 9.92
N VAL A 38 -8.10 26.04 10.75
CA VAL A 38 -7.72 27.34 11.32
C VAL A 38 -6.46 27.21 12.20
N VAL A 39 -6.42 26.19 13.07
CA VAL A 39 -5.28 25.95 13.97
C VAL A 39 -4.02 25.59 13.19
N ILE A 40 -4.13 24.74 12.16
CA ILE A 40 -3.00 24.37 11.29
C ILE A 40 -2.45 25.63 10.58
N GLN A 41 -3.33 26.45 10.01
CA GLN A 41 -2.93 27.62 9.25
C GLN A 41 -2.28 28.70 10.12
N ILE A 42 -2.73 28.88 11.37
CA ILE A 42 -2.06 29.78 12.33
C ILE A 42 -0.69 29.23 12.75
N GLY A 43 -0.55 27.91 12.87
CA GLY A 43 0.75 27.27 13.06
C GLY A 43 1.72 27.61 11.93
N THR A 44 1.25 27.56 10.68
CA THR A 44 2.03 27.93 9.49
C THR A 44 2.39 29.43 9.48
N VAL A 45 1.47 30.31 9.86
CA VAL A 45 1.75 31.75 9.98
C VAL A 45 2.77 32.04 11.09
N ALA A 46 2.69 31.33 12.23
CA ALA A 46 3.67 31.45 13.31
C ALA A 46 5.08 31.02 12.87
N GLU A 47 5.20 29.97 12.06
CA GLU A 47 6.49 29.56 11.46
C GLU A 47 7.02 30.59 10.46
N MET A 48 6.15 31.20 9.66
CA MET A 48 6.56 32.29 8.75
C MET A 48 7.07 33.50 9.51
N LEU A 49 6.41 33.88 10.60
CA LEU A 49 6.82 34.99 11.47
C LEU A 49 8.16 34.74 12.15
N GLN A 50 8.46 33.50 12.53
CA GLN A 50 9.78 33.12 13.07
C GLN A 50 10.92 33.32 12.05
N ARG A 51 10.65 33.13 10.75
CA ARG A 51 11.64 33.30 9.68
C ARG A 51 11.94 34.77 9.36
N CYS A 52 11.08 35.69 9.77
CA CYS A 52 11.24 37.13 9.54
C CYS A 52 12.20 37.84 10.52
N GLY A 53 12.88 37.11 11.41
CA GLY A 53 14.06 37.61 12.12
C GLY A 53 13.74 38.52 13.31
N GLY A 54 13.37 37.91 14.43
CA GLY A 54 13.36 38.55 15.75
C GLY A 54 12.93 37.55 16.83
N ALA A 55 13.72 37.43 17.91
CA ALA A 55 13.36 36.60 19.06
C ALA A 55 12.27 37.29 19.88
N HIS A 56 11.01 37.09 19.48
CA HIS A 56 9.87 37.71 20.15
C HIS A 56 8.76 36.69 20.43
N THR A 57 8.09 36.87 21.57
CA THR A 57 6.96 36.05 21.97
C THR A 57 5.66 36.69 21.49
N VAL A 58 5.06 36.18 20.42
CA VAL A 58 3.76 36.66 19.93
C VAL A 58 2.66 35.77 20.51
N THR A 59 1.72 36.38 21.23
CA THR A 59 0.57 35.67 21.79
C THR A 59 -0.68 35.98 20.98
N ILE A 60 -1.35 34.96 20.43
CA ILE A 60 -2.56 35.11 19.60
C ILE A 60 -3.75 34.49 20.36
N ALA A 61 -4.76 35.30 20.67
CA ALA A 61 -6.01 34.80 21.24
C ALA A 61 -7.08 34.70 20.15
N LEU A 62 -7.73 33.54 20.04
CA LEU A 62 -8.92 33.31 19.22
C LEU A 62 -10.14 33.28 20.11
N VAL A 63 -11.08 34.19 19.87
CA VAL A 63 -12.38 34.18 20.54
C VAL A 63 -13.49 34.00 19.52
N SER A 64 -14.39 33.05 19.77
CA SER A 64 -15.55 32.81 18.92
C SER A 64 -16.78 33.55 19.46
N GLY A 65 -17.38 34.40 18.64
CA GLY A 65 -18.55 35.21 18.97
C GLY A 65 -18.29 36.71 18.93
N GLU A 66 -19.35 37.51 19.08
CA GLU A 66 -19.19 38.95 19.32
C GLU A 66 -18.63 39.17 20.72
N LEU A 67 -17.49 39.84 20.81
CA LEU A 67 -16.94 40.26 22.09
C LEU A 67 -17.76 41.43 22.64
N SER A 68 -18.23 41.32 23.88
CA SER A 68 -18.80 42.44 24.60
C SER A 68 -17.72 43.49 24.91
N SER A 69 -18.13 44.73 25.18
CA SER A 69 -17.21 45.81 25.58
C SER A 69 -16.41 45.46 26.84
N THR A 70 -16.97 44.65 27.73
CA THR A 70 -16.29 44.16 28.95
C THR A 70 -15.19 43.15 28.61
N GLU A 71 -15.43 42.26 27.65
CA GLU A 71 -14.44 41.29 27.20
C GLU A 71 -13.31 41.94 26.37
N HIS A 72 -13.62 42.99 25.60
CA HIS A 72 -12.59 43.86 24.99
C HIS A 72 -11.68 44.48 26.06
N GLN A 73 -12.27 45.04 27.11
CA GLN A 73 -11.51 45.64 28.20
C GLN A 73 -10.69 44.60 28.96
N GLU A 74 -11.21 43.38 29.15
CA GLU A 74 -10.48 42.30 29.82
C GLU A 74 -9.26 41.83 28.99
N LEU A 75 -9.42 41.69 27.67
CA LEU A 75 -8.32 41.36 26.76
C LEU A 75 -7.27 42.48 26.74
N PHE A 76 -7.71 43.74 26.68
CA PHE A 76 -6.81 44.90 26.75
C PHE A 76 -6.03 44.95 28.06
N ASN A 77 -6.69 44.74 29.20
CA ASN A 77 -6.06 44.70 30.51
C ASN A 77 -5.07 43.53 30.66
N ARG A 78 -5.27 42.44 29.91
CA ARG A 78 -4.32 41.31 29.82
C ARG A 78 -3.18 41.58 28.82
N GLY A 79 -3.18 42.74 28.18
CA GLY A 79 -2.10 43.22 27.32
C GLY A 79 -2.24 42.83 25.84
N PHE A 80 -3.46 42.57 25.37
CA PHE A 80 -3.76 42.42 23.94
C PHE A 80 -4.21 43.78 23.36
N PHE A 81 -3.55 44.26 22.31
CA PHE A 81 -3.69 45.67 21.91
C PHE A 81 -4.49 45.90 20.62
N ASP A 82 -4.68 44.87 19.79
CA ASP A 82 -5.46 44.95 18.55
C ASP A 82 -6.36 43.73 18.36
N VAL A 83 -7.58 43.94 17.87
CA VAL A 83 -8.59 42.90 17.63
C VAL A 83 -9.06 42.94 16.17
N LEU A 84 -8.79 41.88 15.41
CA LEU A 84 -9.34 41.70 14.07
C LEU A 84 -10.65 40.92 14.14
N HIS A 85 -11.72 41.48 13.55
CA HIS A 85 -12.97 40.77 13.34
C HIS A 85 -13.00 40.14 11.95
N ALA A 86 -13.33 38.85 11.87
CA ALA A 86 -13.52 38.21 10.58
C ALA A 86 -14.77 37.31 10.52
N ALA A 87 -15.07 36.90 9.28
CA ALA A 87 -16.35 36.47 8.73
C ALA A 87 -17.10 35.34 9.47
N GLU A 88 -18.37 35.18 9.10
CA GLU A 88 -19.38 34.36 9.77
C GLU A 88 -19.02 32.86 9.86
N TRP A 89 -19.05 32.33 11.09
CA TRP A 89 -18.77 30.93 11.39
C TRP A 89 -20.02 30.18 11.90
N THR A 90 -20.20 28.92 11.52
CA THR A 90 -21.42 28.13 11.79
C THR A 90 -21.31 27.16 12.98
N GLU A 91 -20.12 26.81 13.48
CA GLU A 91 -19.99 25.85 14.59
C GLU A 91 -19.95 26.50 15.99
N PRO A 92 -20.43 25.85 17.07
CA PRO A 92 -20.74 26.54 18.34
C PRO A 92 -19.66 26.45 19.42
N ARG A 93 -18.50 25.84 19.16
CA ARG A 93 -17.59 25.46 20.25
C ARG A 93 -16.16 25.90 19.98
N LEU A 94 -15.83 27.11 20.41
CA LEU A 94 -14.45 27.45 20.73
C LEU A 94 -14.40 28.11 22.10
N ALA A 95 -13.86 27.38 23.07
CA ALA A 95 -13.38 27.97 24.31
C ALA A 95 -12.00 28.56 24.01
N ARG A 96 -11.91 29.90 24.03
CA ARG A 96 -10.71 30.77 24.07
C ARG A 96 -9.37 30.02 23.85
N VAL A 97 -8.79 30.10 22.65
CA VAL A 97 -7.45 29.53 22.36
C VAL A 97 -6.40 30.63 22.43
N VAL A 98 -5.37 30.44 23.26
CA VAL A 98 -4.22 31.35 23.37
C VAL A 98 -2.99 30.63 22.81
N LEU A 99 -2.36 31.17 21.77
CA LEU A 99 -1.16 30.61 21.15
C LEU A 99 0.02 31.47 21.55
N ARG A 100 1.12 30.90 22.08
CA ARG A 100 2.28 31.66 22.57
C ARG A 100 3.53 31.22 21.80
N ALA A 101 3.98 32.01 20.82
CA ALA A 101 5.13 31.66 20.00
C ALA A 101 6.38 32.36 20.51
N GLY A 102 7.24 31.71 21.31
CA GLY A 102 8.50 32.28 21.85
C GLY A 102 9.76 31.52 21.42
N ALA A 103 10.93 32.18 21.53
CA ALA A 103 12.23 31.66 21.11
C ALA A 103 12.81 30.61 22.09
N PHE A 104 12.34 29.37 21.98
CA PHE A 104 13.08 28.14 22.30
C PHE A 104 12.48 27.05 21.42
N GLY A 105 13.32 26.23 20.78
CA GLY A 105 12.91 25.27 19.74
C GLY A 105 11.88 24.25 20.24
N ARG A 106 10.60 24.59 20.10
CA ARG A 106 9.40 23.75 19.96
C ARG A 106 8.19 24.66 20.09
N THR A 107 7.41 24.78 19.03
CA THR A 107 6.13 25.50 18.98
C THR A 107 5.21 24.93 20.06
N ALA A 108 4.96 25.68 21.14
CA ALA A 108 4.06 25.27 22.21
C ALA A 108 2.72 26.02 22.05
N VAL A 109 1.71 25.32 21.55
CA VAL A 109 0.31 25.75 21.67
C VAL A 109 -0.07 25.63 23.15
N HIS A 110 -0.31 26.74 23.83
CA HIS A 110 -0.77 26.75 25.23
C HIS A 110 -2.22 27.20 25.28
N GLY A 111 -3.12 26.29 24.92
CA GLY A 111 -4.53 26.44 25.24
C GLY A 111 -4.73 26.36 26.76
N GLU A 112 -4.67 27.50 27.46
CA GLU A 112 -5.09 27.57 28.85
C GLU A 112 -6.62 27.51 28.88
N ARG A 113 -7.18 26.30 28.91
CA ARG A 113 -8.58 26.09 29.28
C ARG A 113 -8.71 26.38 30.77
N LEU A 114 -9.53 27.38 31.11
CA LEU A 114 -10.09 27.50 32.46
C LEU A 114 -10.60 26.11 32.89
N PRO A 115 -10.26 25.65 34.10
CA PRO A 115 -10.46 24.26 34.48
C PRO A 115 -11.96 23.93 34.50
N VAL A 116 -12.38 23.06 33.59
CA VAL A 116 -13.65 22.33 33.70
C VAL A 116 -13.30 21.01 34.41
N PRO A 117 -13.88 20.72 35.59
CA PRO A 117 -13.62 19.45 36.25
C PRO A 117 -14.02 18.29 35.32
N GLY A 118 -13.05 17.47 34.86
CA GLY A 118 -13.29 16.24 34.08
C GLY A 118 -12.92 16.22 32.57
N GLY A 119 -12.28 17.25 32.01
CA GLY A 119 -12.24 17.47 30.55
C GLY A 119 -11.35 16.59 29.63
N HIS A 120 -10.31 15.90 30.11
CA HIS A 120 -9.41 15.13 29.22
C HIS A 120 -9.99 13.78 28.78
N SER A 121 -10.75 13.11 29.65
CA SER A 121 -11.41 11.83 29.33
C SER A 121 -12.47 12.00 28.24
N HIS A 122 -13.25 13.08 28.33
CA HIS A 122 -14.37 13.33 27.43
C HIS A 122 -13.93 13.59 25.97
N PHE A 123 -12.76 14.23 25.75
CA PHE A 123 -12.26 14.45 24.38
C PHE A 123 -11.81 13.15 23.71
N LEU A 124 -11.07 12.31 24.43
CA LEU A 124 -10.65 10.99 23.92
C LEU A 124 -11.85 10.05 23.73
N GLU A 125 -12.84 10.10 24.63
CA GLU A 125 -14.12 9.42 24.47
C GLU A 125 -14.83 9.84 23.17
N THR A 126 -14.92 11.14 22.92
CA THR A 126 -15.57 11.65 21.71
C THR A 126 -14.88 11.17 20.43
N ILE A 127 -13.54 11.13 20.39
CA ILE A 127 -12.79 10.64 19.22
C ILE A 127 -13.02 9.13 19.01
N VAL A 128 -12.94 8.36 20.09
CA VAL A 128 -13.13 6.90 20.04
C VAL A 128 -14.54 6.55 19.59
N ASP A 129 -15.55 7.29 20.05
CA ASP A 129 -16.95 7.04 19.69
C ASP A 129 -17.34 7.57 18.31
N ALA A 130 -16.73 8.66 17.85
CA ALA A 130 -16.95 9.18 16.50
C ALA A 130 -16.18 8.41 15.42
N ALA A 131 -15.24 7.55 15.79
CA ALA A 131 -14.46 6.76 14.84
C ALA A 131 -15.37 5.78 14.08
N PRO A 132 -15.32 5.75 12.73
CA PRO A 132 -16.12 4.82 11.92
C PRO A 132 -15.59 3.37 11.96
N MET A 133 -14.52 3.10 12.72
CA MET A 133 -13.91 1.79 12.88
C MET A 133 -14.28 1.19 14.23
N GLY A 134 -14.41 -0.12 14.30
CA GLY A 134 -14.63 -0.82 15.57
C GLY A 134 -13.40 -0.74 16.45
N ILE A 135 -13.52 -0.19 17.66
CA ILE A 135 -12.44 -0.12 18.63
C ILE A 135 -12.83 -0.96 19.83
N ALA A 136 -11.93 -1.84 20.27
CA ALA A 136 -12.07 -2.62 21.49
C ALA A 136 -10.77 -2.61 22.30
N PHE A 137 -10.90 -2.80 23.61
CA PHE A 137 -9.78 -3.00 24.53
C PHE A 137 -10.12 -4.15 25.49
N TRP A 138 -9.20 -5.09 25.59
CA TRP A 138 -9.22 -6.19 26.55
C TRP A 138 -8.13 -6.02 27.59
N ASP A 139 -8.43 -6.34 28.85
CA ASP A 139 -7.40 -6.49 29.87
C ASP A 139 -6.60 -7.81 29.71
N ARG A 140 -5.67 -8.05 30.64
CA ARG A 140 -4.84 -9.27 30.66
C ARG A 140 -5.63 -10.57 30.80
N ASP A 141 -6.85 -10.51 31.33
CA ASP A 141 -7.74 -11.66 31.50
C ASP A 141 -8.70 -11.82 30.30
N LEU A 142 -8.43 -11.12 29.20
CA LEU A 142 -9.20 -11.10 27.96
C LEU A 142 -10.64 -10.61 28.17
N ARG A 143 -10.88 -9.77 29.17
CA ARG A 143 -12.20 -9.18 29.40
C ARG A 143 -12.32 -7.85 28.68
N TYR A 144 -13.42 -7.62 27.97
CA TYR A 144 -13.67 -6.33 27.36
C TYR A 144 -13.78 -5.26 28.44
N ARG A 145 -12.92 -4.25 28.34
CA ARG A 145 -12.91 -3.06 29.21
C ARG A 145 -13.33 -1.81 28.46
N ARG A 146 -13.21 -1.80 27.13
CA ARG A 146 -13.70 -0.72 26.28
C ARG A 146 -14.19 -1.26 24.95
N VAL A 147 -15.31 -0.72 24.47
CA VAL A 147 -15.74 -0.83 23.07
C VAL A 147 -16.37 0.50 22.66
N ASN A 148 -16.20 0.89 21.40
CA ASN A 148 -16.90 2.06 20.86
C ASN A 148 -18.23 1.67 20.19
N ALA A 149 -19.02 2.66 19.81
CA ALA A 149 -20.31 2.46 19.14
C ALA A 149 -20.20 1.63 17.83
N ALA A 150 -19.13 1.83 17.05
CA ALA A 150 -18.90 1.06 15.82
C ALA A 150 -18.65 -0.43 16.12
N MET A 151 -17.84 -0.76 17.14
CA MET A 151 -17.61 -2.15 17.55
C MET A 151 -18.89 -2.81 18.07
N ALA A 152 -19.66 -2.08 18.87
CA ALA A 152 -20.97 -2.54 19.32
C ALA A 152 -21.91 -2.87 18.15
N ALA A 153 -21.92 -2.05 17.10
CA ALA A 153 -22.68 -2.30 15.88
C ALA A 153 -22.18 -3.53 15.10
N ILE A 154 -20.85 -3.72 14.98
CA ILE A 154 -20.24 -4.91 14.35
C ILE A 154 -20.67 -6.18 15.08
N ASN A 155 -20.63 -6.16 16.41
CA ASN A 155 -20.97 -7.32 17.24
C ASN A 155 -22.48 -7.55 17.33
N GLY A 156 -23.30 -6.50 17.19
CA GLY A 156 -24.75 -6.57 17.29
C GLY A 156 -25.24 -6.54 18.75
N LEU A 157 -24.45 -5.94 19.63
CA LEU A 157 -24.69 -5.87 21.07
C LEU A 157 -24.55 -4.41 21.51
N ALA A 158 -25.25 -4.02 22.57
CA ALA A 158 -25.02 -2.71 23.20
C ALA A 158 -23.60 -2.64 23.80
N VAL A 159 -23.00 -1.45 23.85
CA VAL A 159 -21.64 -1.23 24.38
C VAL A 159 -21.45 -1.89 25.75
N GLU A 160 -22.42 -1.68 26.64
CA GLU A 160 -22.44 -2.15 28.03
C GLU A 160 -22.51 -3.67 28.13
N ALA A 161 -23.11 -4.33 27.14
CA ALA A 161 -23.24 -5.79 27.10
C ALA A 161 -21.92 -6.51 26.80
N HIS A 162 -20.86 -5.77 26.47
CA HIS A 162 -19.52 -6.31 26.27
C HIS A 162 -18.72 -6.35 27.57
N TYR A 163 -18.92 -5.38 28.46
CA TYR A 163 -18.01 -5.16 29.59
C TYR A 163 -17.91 -6.37 30.52
N GLY A 164 -16.66 -6.77 30.81
CA GLY A 164 -16.35 -7.92 31.66
C GLY A 164 -16.46 -9.29 30.97
N ARG A 165 -16.99 -9.36 29.74
CA ARG A 165 -17.10 -10.60 28.97
C ARG A 165 -15.85 -10.93 28.18
N THR A 166 -15.71 -12.19 27.78
CA THR A 166 -14.61 -12.66 26.91
C THR A 166 -15.00 -12.65 25.43
N PRO A 167 -14.03 -12.72 24.49
CA PRO A 167 -14.32 -12.91 23.07
C PRO A 167 -15.20 -14.12 22.79
N SER A 168 -15.01 -15.24 23.50
CA SER A 168 -15.83 -16.45 23.40
C SER A 168 -17.31 -16.24 23.74
N GLU A 169 -17.63 -15.31 24.64
CA GLU A 169 -19.01 -14.99 25.01
C GLU A 169 -19.67 -13.99 24.03
N VAL A 170 -18.88 -13.12 23.40
CA VAL A 170 -19.37 -12.02 22.55
C VAL A 170 -19.35 -12.40 21.06
N LEU A 171 -18.27 -13.04 20.61
CA LEU A 171 -17.99 -13.41 19.21
C LEU A 171 -17.52 -14.89 19.12
N PRO A 172 -18.40 -15.87 19.32
CA PRO A 172 -18.00 -17.28 19.43
C PRO A 172 -17.28 -17.84 18.19
N GLU A 173 -17.66 -17.42 16.99
CA GLU A 173 -17.00 -17.89 15.74
C GLU A 173 -15.59 -17.31 15.56
N LEU A 174 -15.35 -16.11 16.08
CA LEU A 174 -14.08 -15.39 15.93
C LEU A 174 -13.18 -15.54 17.15
N SER A 175 -13.68 -16.06 18.28
CA SER A 175 -12.97 -16.06 19.55
C SER A 175 -11.62 -16.75 19.49
N GLY A 176 -11.51 -17.90 18.82
CA GLY A 176 -10.23 -18.59 18.67
C GLY A 176 -9.17 -17.76 17.93
N GLN A 177 -9.56 -16.98 16.92
CA GLN A 177 -8.66 -16.07 16.21
C GLN A 177 -8.27 -14.89 17.10
N ILE A 178 -9.25 -14.28 17.77
CA ILE A 178 -9.06 -13.11 18.63
C ILE A 178 -8.17 -13.46 19.83
N GLU A 179 -8.51 -14.51 20.59
CA GLU A 179 -7.81 -14.93 21.80
C GLU A 179 -6.35 -15.29 21.48
N SER A 180 -6.11 -16.01 20.37
CA SER A 180 -4.75 -16.34 19.92
C SER A 180 -3.90 -15.10 19.64
N LEU A 181 -4.47 -14.11 18.94
CA LEU A 181 -3.74 -12.87 18.59
C LEU A 181 -3.53 -11.97 19.81
N VAL A 182 -4.54 -11.83 20.67
CA VAL A 182 -4.42 -11.06 21.92
C VAL A 182 -3.35 -11.68 22.83
N HIS A 183 -3.33 -13.01 23.00
CA HIS A 183 -2.29 -13.68 23.76
C HIS A 183 -0.90 -13.46 23.17
N HIS A 184 -0.77 -13.48 21.85
CA HIS A 184 0.51 -13.20 21.20
C HIS A 184 1.00 -11.77 21.52
N VAL A 185 0.15 -10.76 21.34
CA VAL A 185 0.51 -9.35 21.64
C VAL A 185 0.83 -9.18 23.13
N LEU A 186 0.10 -9.86 24.03
CA LEU A 186 0.42 -9.83 25.46
C LEU A 186 1.80 -10.42 25.77
N ALA A 187 2.18 -11.51 25.09
CA ALA A 187 3.44 -12.20 25.31
C ALA A 187 4.64 -11.48 24.71
N THR A 188 4.50 -10.93 23.50
CA THR A 188 5.62 -10.32 22.75
C THR A 188 5.69 -8.80 22.94
N GLY A 189 4.56 -8.15 23.19
CA GLY A 189 4.44 -6.69 23.16
C GLY A 189 4.53 -6.09 21.75
N GLU A 190 4.48 -6.92 20.69
CA GLU A 190 4.52 -6.46 19.31
C GLU A 190 3.13 -6.18 18.76
N THR A 191 3.02 -5.17 17.90
CA THR A 191 1.78 -4.85 17.18
C THR A 191 1.57 -5.83 16.03
N LEU A 192 0.35 -6.35 15.87
CA LEU A 192 -0.03 -7.25 14.79
C LEU A 192 -1.14 -6.64 13.92
N CYS A 193 -1.05 -6.86 12.61
CA CYS A 193 -2.10 -6.56 11.66
C CYS A 193 -2.51 -7.87 10.97
N GLN A 194 -3.78 -8.28 11.10
CA GLN A 194 -4.27 -9.53 10.55
C GLN A 194 -5.66 -9.38 9.94
N GLU A 195 -5.91 -10.13 8.86
CA GLU A 195 -7.25 -10.28 8.31
C GLU A 195 -8.00 -11.36 9.07
N GLN A 196 -9.22 -11.05 9.49
CA GLN A 196 -10.12 -12.00 10.15
C GLN A 196 -11.41 -12.11 9.37
N THR A 197 -11.88 -13.35 9.20
CA THR A 197 -13.14 -13.64 8.52
C THR A 197 -14.01 -14.52 9.42
N GLY A 198 -15.27 -14.14 9.55
CA GLY A 198 -16.26 -14.85 10.37
C GLY A 198 -17.62 -14.18 10.30
N ALA A 199 -18.62 -14.76 10.95
CA ALA A 199 -19.89 -14.08 11.23
C ALA A 199 -19.87 -13.47 12.63
N THR A 200 -20.61 -12.37 12.79
CA THR A 200 -20.89 -11.75 14.09
C THR A 200 -22.37 -11.95 14.44
N PRO A 201 -22.76 -11.83 15.73
CA PRO A 201 -24.17 -11.91 16.11
C PRO A 201 -25.07 -10.90 15.36
N ALA A 202 -24.57 -9.70 15.03
CA ALA A 202 -25.28 -8.72 14.21
C ALA A 202 -25.72 -9.26 12.84
N GLN A 203 -24.94 -10.18 12.27
CA GLN A 203 -25.12 -10.71 10.92
C GLN A 203 -24.92 -12.22 10.91
N ALA A 204 -25.64 -12.93 11.78
CA ALA A 204 -25.53 -14.37 11.94
C ALA A 204 -25.60 -15.11 10.59
N GLY A 205 -24.64 -16.00 10.35
CA GLY A 205 -24.53 -16.77 9.11
C GLY A 205 -23.98 -16.03 7.90
N ARG A 206 -23.76 -14.70 7.97
CA ARG A 206 -23.13 -13.93 6.90
C ARG A 206 -21.65 -13.71 7.22
N GLN A 207 -20.79 -14.29 6.40
CA GLN A 207 -19.35 -14.10 6.48
C GLN A 207 -18.98 -12.65 6.10
N ARG A 208 -18.17 -12.03 6.95
CA ARG A 208 -17.60 -10.71 6.76
C ARG A 208 -16.11 -10.77 7.02
N THR A 209 -15.36 -9.82 6.46
CA THR A 209 -13.92 -9.75 6.58
C THR A 209 -13.52 -8.40 7.16
N TRP A 210 -12.67 -8.44 8.18
CA TRP A 210 -12.12 -7.26 8.82
C TRP A 210 -10.59 -7.29 8.76
N LEU A 211 -10.00 -6.12 8.57
CA LEU A 211 -8.58 -5.89 8.84
C LEU A 211 -8.46 -5.39 10.28
N VAL A 212 -7.72 -6.13 11.10
CA VAL A 212 -7.64 -5.88 12.54
C VAL A 212 -6.21 -5.59 12.96
N ASN A 213 -6.00 -4.42 13.56
CA ASN A 213 -4.73 -4.01 14.14
C ASN A 213 -4.79 -4.18 15.66
N TYR A 214 -4.00 -5.11 16.21
CA TYR A 214 -3.84 -5.36 17.64
C TYR A 214 -2.57 -4.69 18.16
N PHE A 215 -2.65 -3.94 19.24
CA PHE A 215 -1.51 -3.26 19.84
C PHE A 215 -1.58 -3.26 21.37
N PRO A 216 -0.42 -3.33 22.06
CA PRO A 216 -0.37 -3.29 23.51
C PRO A 216 -0.74 -1.91 24.04
N VAL A 217 -1.55 -1.86 25.09
CA VAL A 217 -1.81 -0.63 25.84
C VAL A 217 -1.07 -0.71 27.16
N ARG A 218 -0.32 0.33 27.50
CA ARG A 218 0.52 0.39 28.70
C ARG A 218 0.20 1.63 29.52
N SER A 219 0.12 1.50 30.84
CA SER A 219 0.19 2.63 31.78
C SER A 219 1.59 2.68 32.36
N ASP A 220 2.25 3.84 32.29
CA ASP A 220 3.64 4.05 32.68
C ASP A 220 4.62 3.03 32.05
N THR A 221 4.81 1.87 32.67
CA THR A 221 5.63 0.74 32.18
C THR A 221 4.92 -0.63 32.23
N GLU A 222 3.72 -0.70 32.81
CA GLU A 222 2.94 -1.92 32.94
C GLU A 222 2.07 -2.15 31.71
N LEU A 223 1.92 -3.41 31.27
CA LEU A 223 1.08 -3.77 30.14
C LEU A 223 -0.38 -3.94 30.56
N ASP A 224 -1.22 -2.92 30.44
CA ASP A 224 -2.61 -2.98 30.91
C ASP A 224 -3.48 -3.97 30.13
N GLY A 225 -3.14 -4.21 28.87
CA GLY A 225 -3.88 -5.12 28.01
C GLY A 225 -3.60 -4.90 26.53
N VAL A 226 -4.59 -5.26 25.69
CA VAL A 226 -4.49 -5.15 24.23
C VAL A 226 -5.70 -4.38 23.70
N ALA A 227 -5.42 -3.36 22.89
CA ALA A 227 -6.44 -2.70 22.11
C ALA A 227 -6.42 -3.23 20.67
N ALA A 228 -7.58 -3.18 20.02
CA ALA A 228 -7.71 -3.49 18.61
C ALA A 228 -8.58 -2.48 17.88
N ILE A 229 -8.20 -2.21 16.63
CA ILE A 229 -8.96 -1.42 15.67
C ILE A 229 -9.39 -2.33 14.53
N TRP A 230 -10.68 -2.33 14.21
CA TRP A 230 -11.34 -3.18 13.24
C TRP A 230 -11.91 -2.33 12.10
N GLU A 231 -11.38 -2.53 10.91
CA GLU A 231 -11.89 -1.96 9.67
C GLU A 231 -12.61 -3.05 8.87
N GLU A 232 -13.89 -2.88 8.56
CA GLU A 232 -14.59 -3.82 7.67
C GLU A 232 -14.14 -3.61 6.23
N VAL A 233 -13.64 -4.69 5.60
CA VAL A 233 -13.10 -4.67 4.22
C VAL A 233 -13.87 -5.61 3.28
N SER A 234 -15.00 -6.15 3.74
CA SER A 234 -15.81 -7.15 3.02
C SER A 234 -16.21 -6.73 1.60
N GLU A 235 -16.73 -5.51 1.43
CA GLU A 235 -17.20 -5.02 0.13
C GLU A 235 -16.02 -4.79 -0.83
N ARG A 236 -14.95 -4.15 -0.35
CA ARG A 236 -13.70 -3.95 -1.11
C ARG A 236 -13.16 -5.28 -1.63
N LYS A 237 -13.08 -6.29 -0.75
CA LYS A 237 -12.62 -7.64 -1.10
C LYS A 237 -13.54 -8.34 -2.09
N THR A 238 -14.86 -8.14 -1.98
CA THR A 238 -15.84 -8.74 -2.90
C THR A 238 -15.68 -8.14 -4.30
N ILE A 239 -15.58 -6.82 -4.41
CA ILE A 239 -15.35 -6.11 -5.68
C ILE A 239 -14.01 -6.55 -6.31
N GLU A 240 -12.95 -6.67 -5.51
CA GLU A 240 -11.65 -7.16 -5.98
C GLU A 240 -11.75 -8.58 -6.55
N LYS A 241 -12.39 -9.51 -5.81
CA LYS A 241 -12.61 -10.90 -6.27
C LYS A 241 -13.47 -10.97 -7.53
N GLU A 242 -14.54 -10.18 -7.61
CA GLU A 242 -15.40 -10.13 -8.78
C GLU A 242 -14.66 -9.59 -10.00
N ARG A 243 -13.84 -8.54 -9.83
CA ARG A 243 -12.98 -8.00 -10.88
C ARG A 243 -11.99 -9.05 -11.38
N GLU A 244 -11.37 -9.80 -10.48
CA GLU A 244 -10.44 -10.89 -10.83
C GLU A 244 -11.14 -12.04 -11.55
N ARG A 245 -12.35 -12.40 -11.12
CA ARG A 245 -13.17 -13.42 -11.79
C ARG A 245 -13.63 -12.96 -13.17
N PHE A 246 -14.00 -11.69 -13.31
CA PHE A 246 -14.38 -11.09 -14.59
C PHE A 246 -13.21 -11.11 -15.57
N ILE A 247 -12.02 -10.74 -15.09
CA ILE A 247 -10.76 -10.88 -15.81
C ILE A 247 -10.53 -12.34 -16.26
N ALA A 248 -10.82 -13.31 -15.38
CA ALA A 248 -10.65 -14.72 -15.69
C ALA A 248 -11.57 -15.22 -16.82
N VAL A 249 -12.84 -14.79 -16.81
CA VAL A 249 -13.83 -15.15 -17.84
C VAL A 249 -13.48 -14.50 -19.17
N LEU A 250 -13.17 -13.20 -19.18
CA LEU A 250 -12.77 -12.50 -20.39
C LEU A 250 -11.53 -13.12 -21.04
N GLY A 251 -10.53 -13.54 -20.25
CA GLY A 251 -9.35 -14.17 -20.82
C GLY A 251 -9.66 -15.50 -21.53
N HIS A 252 -10.60 -16.28 -21.02
CA HIS A 252 -11.06 -17.49 -21.70
C HIS A 252 -11.78 -17.15 -23.02
N ASP A 253 -12.71 -16.20 -22.98
CA ASP A 253 -13.55 -15.87 -24.12
C ASP A 253 -12.80 -15.11 -25.22
N LEU A 254 -11.72 -14.40 -24.88
CA LEU A 254 -10.82 -13.77 -25.84
C LEU A 254 -9.84 -14.78 -26.48
N ARG A 255 -9.53 -15.89 -25.81
CA ARG A 255 -8.62 -16.92 -26.37
C ARG A 255 -9.21 -17.55 -27.63
N ASN A 256 -10.50 -17.87 -27.63
CA ASN A 256 -11.16 -18.55 -28.74
C ASN A 256 -11.13 -17.75 -30.06
N PRO A 257 -11.61 -16.48 -30.12
CA PRO A 257 -11.53 -15.68 -31.34
C PRO A 257 -10.07 -15.41 -31.74
N LEU A 258 -9.17 -15.27 -30.77
CA LEU A 258 -7.75 -15.07 -31.05
C LEU A 258 -7.10 -16.31 -31.71
N SER A 259 -7.41 -17.51 -31.23
CA SER A 259 -6.95 -18.75 -31.86
C SER A 259 -7.47 -18.89 -33.29
N ALA A 260 -8.71 -18.48 -33.55
CA ALA A 260 -9.27 -18.45 -34.91
C ALA A 260 -8.53 -17.46 -35.82
N ILE A 261 -8.19 -16.26 -35.32
CA ILE A 261 -7.37 -15.28 -36.05
C ILE A 261 -5.99 -15.87 -36.37
N LEU A 262 -5.31 -16.45 -35.38
CA LEU A 262 -3.98 -17.05 -35.56
C LEU A 262 -4.02 -18.20 -36.58
N MET A 263 -5.01 -19.08 -36.52
CA MET A 263 -5.18 -20.15 -37.51
C MET A 263 -5.43 -19.59 -38.91
N SER A 264 -6.25 -18.54 -39.02
CA SER A 264 -6.50 -17.85 -40.29
C SER A 264 -5.22 -17.22 -40.86
N THR A 265 -4.37 -16.60 -40.03
CA THR A 265 -3.07 -16.09 -40.49
C THR A 265 -2.15 -17.20 -41.00
N GLN A 266 -2.16 -18.37 -40.36
CA GLN A 266 -1.36 -19.51 -40.81
C GLN A 266 -1.78 -20.01 -42.20
N VAL A 267 -3.10 -20.08 -42.45
CA VAL A 267 -3.64 -20.45 -43.77
C VAL A 267 -3.34 -19.36 -44.80
N LEU A 268 -3.55 -18.10 -44.44
CA LEU A 268 -3.37 -16.96 -45.35
C LEU A 268 -1.91 -16.82 -45.79
N ARG A 269 -0.95 -17.04 -44.88
CA ARG A 269 0.49 -16.94 -45.16
C ARG A 269 0.96 -17.81 -46.33
N ASN A 270 0.33 -18.96 -46.53
CA ASN A 270 0.65 -19.90 -47.61
C ASN A 270 -0.06 -19.58 -48.94
N ARG A 271 -0.98 -18.60 -48.94
CA ARG A 271 -1.80 -18.22 -50.10
C ARG A 271 -1.48 -16.83 -50.66
N VAL A 272 -0.69 -16.05 -49.93
CA VAL A 272 -0.36 -14.66 -50.25
C VAL A 272 1.05 -14.54 -50.85
N ASP A 273 1.31 -13.45 -51.56
CA ASP A 273 2.63 -13.18 -52.15
C ASP A 273 3.67 -12.77 -51.08
N ASP A 274 4.94 -12.66 -51.47
CA ASP A 274 6.03 -12.34 -50.53
C ASP A 274 5.90 -10.94 -49.88
N ARG A 275 5.22 -10.00 -50.55
CA ARG A 275 4.99 -8.65 -50.02
C ARG A 275 3.91 -8.68 -48.94
N GLU A 276 2.88 -9.49 -49.13
CA GLU A 276 1.76 -9.69 -48.20
C GLU A 276 2.14 -10.57 -47.01
N LYS A 277 3.08 -11.52 -47.15
CA LYS A 277 3.60 -12.35 -46.05
C LYS A 277 4.09 -11.50 -44.87
N GLY A 278 4.74 -10.37 -45.14
CA GLY A 278 5.19 -9.46 -44.08
C GLY A 278 4.05 -8.89 -43.23
N ILE A 279 2.89 -8.61 -43.85
CA ILE A 279 1.68 -8.15 -43.16
C ILE A 279 1.10 -9.28 -42.31
N VAL A 280 1.00 -10.49 -42.88
CA VAL A 280 0.50 -11.68 -42.17
C VAL A 280 1.37 -12.01 -40.96
N ASP A 281 2.69 -11.97 -41.11
CA ASP A 281 3.64 -12.21 -40.02
C ASP A 281 3.55 -11.13 -38.93
N ARG A 282 3.18 -9.89 -39.27
CA ARG A 282 2.91 -8.84 -38.28
C ARG A 282 1.61 -9.11 -37.51
N ILE A 283 0.53 -9.54 -38.18
CA ILE A 283 -0.74 -9.91 -37.51
C ILE A 283 -0.50 -11.11 -36.59
N LYS A 284 0.19 -12.14 -37.07
CA LYS A 284 0.53 -13.35 -36.31
C LYS A 284 1.33 -13.01 -35.05
N ARG A 285 2.37 -12.19 -35.16
CA ARG A 285 3.14 -11.69 -34.00
C ARG A 285 2.25 -10.92 -33.01
N SER A 286 1.35 -10.07 -33.50
CA SER A 286 0.41 -9.35 -32.62
C SER A 286 -0.57 -10.30 -31.92
N GLY A 287 -1.02 -11.34 -32.61
CA GLY A 287 -1.90 -12.35 -32.04
C GLY A 287 -1.22 -13.14 -30.91
N PHE A 288 0.04 -13.57 -31.11
CA PHE A 288 0.80 -14.23 -30.05
C PHE A 288 1.07 -13.31 -28.86
N ARG A 289 1.33 -12.01 -29.09
CA ARG A 289 1.42 -11.03 -28.00
C ARG A 289 0.14 -10.96 -27.17
N MET A 290 -1.02 -10.89 -27.82
CA MET A 290 -2.31 -10.90 -27.11
C MET A 290 -2.52 -12.21 -26.35
N GLN A 291 -2.09 -13.35 -26.91
CA GLN A 291 -2.24 -14.65 -26.26
C GLN A 291 -1.40 -14.74 -24.99
N ARG A 292 -0.17 -14.20 -25.02
CA ARG A 292 0.70 -14.07 -23.84
C ARG A 292 0.06 -13.16 -22.79
N MET A 293 -0.42 -11.98 -23.20
CA MET A 293 -1.08 -11.03 -22.31
C MET A 293 -2.31 -11.63 -21.61
N ILE A 294 -3.14 -12.35 -22.34
CA ILE A 294 -4.30 -13.08 -21.78
C ILE A 294 -3.85 -14.14 -20.79
N ARG A 295 -2.82 -14.93 -21.13
CA ARG A 295 -2.28 -15.97 -20.24
C ARG A 295 -1.78 -15.36 -18.93
N ASP A 296 -0.99 -14.29 -19.02
CA ASP A 296 -0.42 -13.60 -17.86
C ASP A 296 -1.51 -13.02 -16.96
N LEU A 297 -2.54 -12.44 -17.56
CA LEU A 297 -3.69 -11.90 -16.84
C LEU A 297 -4.48 -13.00 -16.10
N LEU A 298 -4.64 -14.18 -16.72
CA LEU A 298 -5.30 -15.34 -16.10
C LEU A 298 -4.46 -15.94 -14.97
N ASP A 299 -3.14 -16.07 -15.17
CA ASP A 299 -2.22 -16.56 -14.15
C ASP A 299 -2.23 -15.60 -12.93
N PHE A 300 -2.25 -14.28 -13.16
CA PHE A 300 -2.40 -13.27 -12.11
C PHE A 300 -3.72 -13.41 -11.33
N ALA A 301 -4.85 -13.55 -12.02
CA ALA A 301 -6.15 -13.71 -11.37
C ALA A 301 -6.21 -14.97 -10.50
N ARG A 302 -5.60 -16.08 -10.93
CA ARG A 302 -5.51 -17.32 -10.14
C ARG A 302 -4.67 -17.16 -8.89
N LEU A 303 -3.53 -16.49 -9.00
CA LEU A 303 -2.63 -16.23 -7.88
C LEU A 303 -3.31 -15.42 -6.78
N ARG A 304 -4.08 -14.40 -7.14
CA ARG A 304 -4.84 -13.61 -6.16
C ARG A 304 -5.98 -14.35 -5.49
N GLN A 305 -6.59 -15.32 -6.17
CA GLN A 305 -7.62 -16.17 -5.58
C GLN A 305 -7.05 -17.26 -4.65
N GLY A 306 -5.73 -17.34 -4.48
CA GLY A 306 -5.08 -18.32 -3.59
C GLY A 306 -4.95 -19.73 -4.17
N GLY A 307 -5.34 -19.94 -5.44
CA GLY A 307 -5.28 -21.26 -6.10
C GLY A 307 -3.88 -21.69 -6.53
N GLY A 308 -2.88 -20.82 -6.39
CA GLY A 308 -1.53 -21.05 -6.89
C GLY A 308 -1.46 -21.19 -8.42
N LEU A 309 -0.27 -21.45 -8.95
CA LEU A 309 -0.09 -21.84 -10.34
C LEU A 309 0.12 -23.36 -10.39
N HIS A 310 -0.65 -24.04 -11.23
CA HIS A 310 -0.46 -25.46 -11.46
C HIS A 310 0.73 -25.68 -12.38
N VAL A 311 1.69 -26.46 -11.90
CA VAL A 311 2.81 -27.00 -12.65
C VAL A 311 2.59 -28.50 -12.82
N ARG A 312 2.97 -29.05 -13.97
CA ARG A 312 2.93 -30.50 -14.23
C ARG A 312 4.35 -30.98 -14.51
N PRO A 313 5.13 -31.31 -13.47
CA PRO A 313 6.52 -31.71 -13.64
C PRO A 313 6.64 -32.97 -14.50
N THR A 314 7.52 -32.92 -15.48
CA THR A 314 7.91 -34.03 -16.35
C THR A 314 9.42 -34.12 -16.40
N ASN A 315 9.96 -35.31 -16.70
CA ASN A 315 11.39 -35.44 -16.95
C ASN A 315 11.78 -34.67 -18.21
N GLY A 316 12.81 -33.84 -18.12
CA GLY A 316 13.20 -32.96 -19.21
C GLY A 316 14.53 -32.25 -18.99
N ASP A 317 15.05 -31.62 -20.04
CA ASP A 317 16.33 -30.92 -20.03
C ASP A 317 16.12 -29.40 -20.09
N LEU A 318 16.58 -28.68 -19.05
CA LEU A 318 16.47 -27.22 -18.99
C LEU A 318 17.33 -26.53 -20.06
N VAL A 319 18.44 -27.14 -20.48
CA VAL A 319 19.35 -26.54 -21.47
C VAL A 319 18.66 -26.45 -22.84
N GLU A 320 17.84 -27.44 -23.21
CA GLU A 320 17.06 -27.43 -24.45
C GLU A 320 16.07 -26.26 -24.44
N VAL A 321 15.28 -26.13 -23.37
CA VAL A 321 14.31 -25.04 -23.20
C VAL A 321 14.97 -23.67 -23.26
N LEU A 322 16.12 -23.52 -22.60
CA LEU A 322 16.87 -22.28 -22.57
C LEU A 322 17.37 -21.87 -23.96
N ARG A 323 17.92 -22.82 -24.72
CA ARG A 323 18.37 -22.56 -26.09
C ARG A 323 17.21 -22.18 -27.01
N ASP A 324 16.07 -22.86 -26.90
CA ASP A 324 14.88 -22.59 -27.70
C ASP A 324 14.32 -21.18 -27.42
N VAL A 325 14.19 -20.80 -26.14
CA VAL A 325 13.72 -19.47 -25.74
C VAL A 325 14.66 -18.37 -26.25
N VAL A 326 15.98 -18.55 -26.12
CA VAL A 326 16.95 -17.57 -26.62
C VAL A 326 16.90 -17.46 -28.14
N LEU A 327 16.71 -18.58 -28.85
CA LEU A 327 16.57 -18.58 -30.30
C LEU A 327 15.31 -17.81 -30.74
N GLU A 328 14.18 -18.03 -30.07
CA GLU A 328 12.92 -17.34 -30.34
C GLU A 328 13.04 -15.83 -30.09
N LEU A 329 13.64 -15.43 -28.96
CA LEU A 329 13.83 -14.02 -28.63
C LEU A 329 14.76 -13.31 -29.61
N LYS A 330 15.81 -13.98 -30.11
CA LYS A 330 16.68 -13.41 -31.17
C LYS A 330 15.94 -13.17 -32.48
N GLN A 331 14.95 -13.99 -32.83
CA GLN A 331 14.12 -13.75 -34.01
C GLN A 331 13.24 -12.51 -33.85
N GLY A 332 12.82 -12.21 -32.62
CA GLY A 332 12.06 -11.00 -32.26
C GLY A 332 12.94 -9.74 -32.15
N HIS A 333 14.22 -9.90 -31.83
CA HIS A 333 15.18 -8.82 -31.62
C HIS A 333 16.50 -9.07 -32.37
N PRO A 334 16.53 -8.87 -33.70
CA PRO A 334 17.69 -9.25 -34.53
C PRO A 334 19.00 -8.54 -34.16
N ASP A 335 18.90 -7.31 -33.64
CA ASP A 335 20.06 -6.49 -33.27
C ASP A 335 20.59 -6.79 -31.87
N SER A 336 19.93 -7.68 -31.13
CA SER A 336 20.30 -8.01 -29.74
C SER A 336 21.39 -9.07 -29.68
N ARG A 337 22.35 -8.85 -28.78
CA ARG A 337 23.41 -9.81 -28.46
C ARG A 337 23.02 -10.62 -27.23
N VAL A 338 22.87 -11.93 -27.41
CA VAL A 338 22.61 -12.87 -26.29
C VAL A 338 23.59 -14.03 -26.38
N SER A 339 24.38 -14.24 -25.32
CA SER A 339 25.21 -15.43 -25.15
C SER A 339 24.61 -16.41 -24.16
N VAL A 340 24.86 -17.69 -24.41
CA VAL A 340 24.41 -18.80 -23.58
C VAL A 340 25.63 -19.63 -23.21
N SER A 341 25.89 -19.77 -21.91
CA SER A 341 26.90 -20.67 -21.36
C SER A 341 26.20 -21.73 -20.51
N ALA A 342 26.20 -22.97 -20.95
CA ALA A 342 25.54 -24.08 -20.25
C ALA A 342 26.26 -25.39 -20.53
N PRO A 343 26.19 -26.39 -19.63
CA PRO A 343 26.67 -27.74 -19.92
C PRO A 343 25.87 -28.39 -21.05
N ALA A 344 26.24 -29.62 -21.42
CA ALA A 344 25.55 -30.36 -22.48
C ALA A 344 24.06 -30.58 -22.15
N SER A 345 23.75 -30.88 -20.87
CA SER A 345 22.41 -31.20 -20.39
C SER A 345 22.25 -30.86 -18.91
N LEU A 346 21.05 -30.42 -18.51
CA LEU A 346 20.62 -30.24 -17.12
C LEU A 346 19.24 -30.89 -16.94
N GLY A 347 19.23 -32.20 -16.70
CA GLY A 347 18.01 -32.98 -16.49
C GLY A 347 17.32 -32.73 -15.13
N GLY A 348 15.99 -32.69 -15.12
CA GLY A 348 15.18 -32.59 -13.90
C GLY A 348 13.70 -32.85 -14.15
N MET A 349 12.91 -32.81 -13.08
CA MET A 349 11.46 -32.90 -13.07
C MET A 349 10.84 -31.52 -12.97
N TRP A 350 10.51 -30.94 -14.12
CA TRP A 350 9.89 -29.61 -14.21
C TRP A 350 8.80 -29.55 -15.26
N ASP A 351 7.94 -28.54 -15.15
CA ASP A 351 7.03 -28.17 -16.22
C ASP A 351 7.79 -27.29 -17.21
N LEU A 352 8.32 -27.90 -18.27
CA LEU A 352 9.19 -27.23 -19.24
C LEU A 352 8.48 -26.08 -19.98
N GLU A 353 7.18 -26.19 -20.24
CA GLU A 353 6.41 -25.10 -20.88
C GLU A 353 6.35 -23.88 -19.95
N ARG A 354 6.10 -24.11 -18.65
CA ARG A 354 6.10 -23.04 -17.65
C ARG A 354 7.50 -22.48 -17.40
N LEU A 355 8.55 -23.29 -17.44
CA LEU A 355 9.94 -22.79 -17.35
C LEU A 355 10.33 -21.98 -18.59
N ALA A 356 9.86 -22.35 -19.79
CA ALA A 356 10.02 -21.51 -20.98
C ALA A 356 9.39 -20.12 -20.76
N GLN A 357 8.21 -20.04 -20.13
CA GLN A 357 7.57 -18.78 -19.75
C GLN A 357 8.45 -17.97 -18.78
N VAL A 358 8.99 -18.59 -17.73
CA VAL A 358 9.93 -17.95 -16.79
C VAL A 358 11.12 -17.35 -17.54
N LEU A 359 11.81 -18.15 -18.35
CA LEU A 359 12.98 -17.72 -19.09
C LEU A 359 12.66 -16.61 -20.09
N SER A 360 11.51 -16.70 -20.78
CA SER A 360 11.07 -15.67 -21.73
C SER A 360 10.73 -14.34 -21.06
N ASN A 361 10.26 -14.37 -19.81
CA ASN A 361 10.01 -13.17 -19.01
C ASN A 361 11.32 -12.54 -18.56
N LEU A 362 12.27 -13.35 -18.07
CA LEU A 362 13.55 -12.86 -17.53
C LEU A 362 14.47 -12.35 -18.65
N VAL A 363 14.69 -13.15 -19.69
CA VAL A 363 15.54 -12.77 -20.84
C VAL A 363 14.89 -11.64 -21.64
N GLY A 364 13.57 -11.65 -21.79
CA GLY A 364 12.84 -10.54 -22.43
C GLY A 364 13.01 -9.23 -21.69
N ASN A 365 12.92 -9.23 -20.36
CA ASN A 365 13.16 -8.04 -19.54
C ASN A 365 14.62 -7.57 -19.61
N ALA A 366 15.57 -8.50 -19.58
CA ALA A 366 17.00 -8.20 -19.73
C ALA A 366 17.30 -7.50 -21.07
N LEU A 367 16.65 -7.92 -22.15
CA LEU A 367 16.74 -7.30 -23.47
C LEU A 367 16.08 -5.92 -23.53
N GLN A 368 14.93 -5.76 -22.88
CA GLN A 368 14.16 -4.51 -22.90
C GLN A 368 14.79 -3.40 -22.04
N HIS A 369 15.36 -3.77 -20.90
CA HIS A 369 15.88 -2.83 -19.89
C HIS A 369 17.40 -2.75 -19.84
N GLY A 370 18.09 -3.57 -20.65
CA GLY A 370 19.53 -3.48 -20.81
C GLY A 370 19.98 -2.22 -21.55
N LEU A 371 21.23 -1.84 -21.35
CA LEU A 371 21.88 -0.81 -22.16
C LEU A 371 21.77 -1.16 -23.65
N PRO A 372 21.32 -0.25 -24.52
CA PRO A 372 21.20 -0.52 -25.95
C PRO A 372 22.49 -1.06 -26.55
N GLY A 373 22.40 -2.18 -27.27
CA GLY A 373 23.54 -2.85 -27.88
C GLY A 373 24.43 -3.66 -26.92
N SER A 374 24.18 -3.63 -25.61
CA SER A 374 24.89 -4.49 -24.66
C SER A 374 24.50 -5.97 -24.84
N GLU A 375 25.39 -6.86 -24.39
CA GLU A 375 25.15 -8.29 -24.42
C GLU A 375 24.38 -8.75 -23.18
N VAL A 376 23.30 -9.50 -23.38
CA VAL A 376 22.64 -10.27 -22.32
C VAL A 376 23.35 -11.61 -22.19
N ARG A 377 23.90 -11.88 -21.00
CA ARG A 377 24.58 -13.16 -20.71
C ARG A 377 23.64 -14.07 -19.95
N VAL A 378 23.41 -15.27 -20.49
CA VAL A 378 22.62 -16.32 -19.84
C VAL A 378 23.55 -17.47 -19.49
N GLU A 379 23.68 -17.79 -18.21
CA GLU A 379 24.53 -18.90 -17.75
C GLU A 379 23.68 -19.90 -16.97
N ALA A 380 23.84 -21.18 -17.25
CA ALA A 380 23.15 -22.25 -16.53
C ALA A 380 24.16 -23.28 -16.06
N HIS A 381 24.10 -23.65 -14.79
CA HIS A 381 25.03 -24.61 -14.20
C HIS A 381 24.36 -25.40 -13.09
N GLU A 382 24.90 -26.59 -12.83
CA GLU A 382 24.58 -27.32 -11.62
C GLU A 382 25.35 -26.74 -10.44
N THR A 383 24.70 -26.66 -9.28
CA THR A 383 25.36 -26.33 -8.03
C THR A 383 25.44 -27.58 -7.16
N GLY A 384 26.36 -27.60 -6.19
CA GLY A 384 26.49 -28.75 -5.29
C GLY A 384 25.16 -29.09 -4.62
N GLY A 385 24.72 -30.34 -4.75
CA GLY A 385 23.39 -30.80 -4.34
C GLY A 385 22.45 -31.03 -5.53
N ASP A 386 21.17 -31.26 -5.25
CA ASP A 386 20.14 -31.56 -6.26
C ASP A 386 19.54 -30.27 -6.89
N TRP A 387 20.38 -29.28 -7.17
CA TRP A 387 19.96 -27.93 -7.58
C TRP A 387 20.59 -27.48 -8.91
N VAL A 388 19.83 -26.69 -9.65
CA VAL A 388 20.25 -26.03 -10.90
C VAL A 388 20.07 -24.53 -10.76
N GLU A 389 21.08 -23.78 -11.19
CA GLU A 389 21.05 -22.32 -11.20
C GLU A 389 21.11 -21.78 -12.62
N VAL A 390 20.27 -20.78 -12.90
CA VAL A 390 20.27 -20.01 -14.14
C VAL A 390 20.43 -18.54 -13.79
N THR A 391 21.48 -17.91 -14.31
CA THR A 391 21.72 -16.47 -14.20
C THR A 391 21.44 -15.79 -15.53
N ILE A 392 20.78 -14.64 -15.47
CA ILE A 392 20.54 -13.76 -16.62
C ILE A 392 21.06 -12.38 -16.25
N PHE A 393 22.16 -11.97 -16.86
CA PHE A 393 22.80 -10.67 -16.66
C PHE A 393 22.52 -9.75 -17.85
N ASN A 394 22.16 -8.49 -17.55
CA ASN A 394 22.16 -7.40 -18.52
C ASN A 394 22.91 -6.20 -17.96
N ALA A 395 23.68 -5.53 -18.83
CA ALA A 395 24.30 -4.26 -18.47
C ALA A 395 23.21 -3.19 -18.34
N GLY A 396 23.35 -2.26 -17.40
CA GLY A 396 22.29 -1.32 -17.07
C GLY A 396 22.76 -0.25 -16.09
N GLU A 397 21.91 0.76 -15.88
CA GLU A 397 22.13 1.71 -14.79
C GLU A 397 22.06 1.01 -13.43
N PRO A 398 22.86 1.44 -12.43
CA PRO A 398 22.80 0.87 -11.09
C PRO A 398 21.40 1.03 -10.50
N ILE A 399 20.84 -0.09 -10.04
CA ILE A 399 19.53 -0.12 -9.37
C ILE A 399 19.75 -0.28 -7.88
N ALA A 400 19.11 0.56 -7.07
CA ALA A 400 19.21 0.46 -5.62
C ALA A 400 18.63 -0.88 -5.15
N ARG A 401 19.28 -1.53 -4.18
CA ARG A 401 18.91 -2.87 -3.73
C ARG A 401 17.47 -2.93 -3.21
N GLU A 402 17.01 -1.84 -2.60
CA GLU A 402 15.66 -1.68 -2.06
C GLU A 402 14.59 -1.65 -3.16
N GLN A 403 14.96 -1.28 -4.39
CA GLN A 403 14.04 -1.21 -5.52
C GLN A 403 13.86 -2.56 -6.22
N LEU A 404 14.84 -3.46 -6.13
CA LEU A 404 14.85 -4.73 -6.86
C LEU A 404 13.72 -5.68 -6.44
N GLU A 405 13.41 -5.76 -5.14
CA GLU A 405 12.27 -6.56 -4.66
C GLU A 405 10.94 -6.05 -5.20
N SER A 406 10.82 -4.72 -5.33
CA SER A 406 9.61 -4.08 -5.83
C SER A 406 9.33 -4.42 -7.30
N PHE A 407 10.33 -4.80 -8.11
CA PHE A 407 10.11 -5.19 -9.51
C PHE A 407 9.33 -6.49 -9.69
N PHE A 408 9.23 -7.31 -8.64
CA PHE A 408 8.35 -8.47 -8.64
C PHE A 408 6.90 -8.13 -8.27
N GLU A 409 6.56 -6.87 -7.96
CA GLU A 409 5.18 -6.45 -7.73
C GLU A 409 4.39 -6.38 -9.05
N PRO A 410 3.10 -6.76 -9.05
CA PRO A 410 2.29 -6.74 -10.26
C PRO A 410 2.04 -5.31 -10.77
N PHE A 411 1.92 -5.17 -12.09
CA PHE A 411 1.65 -3.91 -12.80
C PHE A 411 2.73 -2.84 -12.68
N ARG A 412 3.92 -3.17 -12.18
CA ARG A 412 5.06 -2.25 -12.25
C ARG A 412 5.60 -2.19 -13.68
N GLN A 413 5.53 -1.01 -14.26
CA GLN A 413 6.23 -0.64 -15.48
C GLN A 413 7.38 0.30 -15.08
N GLY A 414 8.57 0.07 -15.64
CA GLY A 414 9.68 1.02 -15.49
C GLY A 414 9.25 2.40 -15.99
N THR A 415 9.77 3.47 -15.37
CA THR A 415 9.44 4.87 -15.66
C THR A 415 9.79 5.35 -17.08
N GLN A 416 10.31 4.48 -17.95
CA GLN A 416 10.62 4.83 -19.33
C GLN A 416 9.37 4.81 -20.21
N GLU A 417 8.91 6.01 -20.54
CA GLU A 417 7.91 6.29 -21.58
C GLU A 417 8.42 5.81 -22.95
N GLY A 418 8.09 4.57 -23.34
CA GLY A 418 8.44 4.11 -24.69
C GLY A 418 8.01 2.70 -25.07
N THR A 419 7.90 1.76 -24.13
CA THR A 419 7.57 0.36 -24.44
C THR A 419 6.37 -0.13 -23.64
N ARG A 420 5.16 0.22 -24.11
CA ARG A 420 3.86 -0.28 -23.59
C ARG A 420 3.56 -1.72 -24.02
N ASP A 421 4.57 -2.58 -24.12
CA ASP A 421 4.44 -3.92 -24.70
C ASP A 421 4.07 -5.02 -23.68
N SER A 422 4.14 -4.74 -22.38
CA SER A 422 3.82 -5.72 -21.32
C SER A 422 2.99 -5.11 -20.18
N LEU A 423 2.10 -5.91 -19.59
CA LEU A 423 1.25 -5.52 -18.46
C LEU A 423 2.02 -5.30 -17.14
N GLY A 424 3.35 -5.42 -17.13
CA GLY A 424 4.14 -5.42 -15.89
C GLY A 424 3.90 -6.64 -15.00
N LEU A 425 3.46 -7.76 -15.59
CA LEU A 425 3.18 -9.01 -14.85
C LEU A 425 4.30 -10.06 -14.98
N GLY A 426 5.25 -9.87 -15.90
CA GLY A 426 6.23 -10.90 -16.28
C GLY A 426 7.10 -11.39 -15.11
N LEU A 427 7.70 -10.48 -14.34
CA LEU A 427 8.52 -10.84 -13.18
C LEU A 427 7.69 -11.46 -12.06
N PHE A 428 6.52 -10.88 -11.76
CA PHE A 428 5.58 -11.41 -10.78
C PHE A 428 5.22 -12.88 -11.07
N ILE A 429 4.86 -13.19 -12.32
CA ILE A 429 4.52 -14.54 -12.77
C ILE A 429 5.75 -15.45 -12.76
N ALA A 430 6.91 -14.96 -13.21
CA ALA A 430 8.15 -15.73 -13.18
C ALA A 430 8.48 -16.19 -11.75
N ARG A 431 8.34 -15.30 -10.75
CA ARG A 431 8.53 -15.65 -9.34
C ARG A 431 7.52 -16.70 -8.87
N ALA A 432 6.25 -16.49 -9.15
CA ALA A 432 5.22 -17.45 -8.77
C ALA A 432 5.43 -18.85 -9.39
N LEU A 433 5.83 -18.92 -10.66
CA LEU A 433 6.12 -20.18 -11.35
C LEU A 433 7.36 -20.87 -10.78
N VAL A 434 8.43 -20.13 -10.50
CA VAL A 434 9.64 -20.69 -9.87
C VAL A 434 9.32 -21.21 -8.47
N THR A 435 8.54 -20.47 -7.68
CA THR A 435 8.07 -20.92 -6.36
C THR A 435 7.19 -22.17 -6.47
N ALA A 436 6.32 -22.26 -7.48
CA ALA A 436 5.50 -23.45 -7.72
C ALA A 436 6.34 -24.69 -8.08
N HIS A 437 7.57 -24.51 -8.58
CA HIS A 437 8.56 -25.57 -8.78
C HIS A 437 9.43 -25.84 -7.53
N GLY A 438 9.15 -25.21 -6.39
CA GLY A 438 9.96 -25.31 -5.17
C GLY A 438 11.28 -24.54 -5.23
N GLY A 439 11.43 -23.65 -6.22
CA GLY A 439 12.62 -22.84 -6.44
C GLY A 439 12.52 -21.42 -5.87
N SER A 440 13.53 -20.61 -6.19
CA SER A 440 13.55 -19.18 -5.89
C SER A 440 14.09 -18.38 -7.08
N VAL A 441 13.62 -17.14 -7.23
CA VAL A 441 14.19 -16.17 -8.17
C VAL A 441 14.42 -14.86 -7.47
N ASN A 442 15.61 -14.28 -7.65
CA ASN A 442 16.00 -13.01 -7.04
C ASN A 442 16.70 -12.14 -8.07
N LEU A 443 16.61 -10.82 -7.90
CA LEU A 443 17.42 -9.86 -8.64
C LEU A 443 18.56 -9.37 -7.74
N ARG A 444 19.77 -9.28 -8.28
CA ARG A 444 20.92 -8.70 -7.59
C ARG A 444 21.62 -7.65 -8.46
N PRO A 445 22.08 -6.54 -7.86
CA PRO A 445 22.94 -5.62 -8.58
C PRO A 445 24.31 -6.29 -8.73
N ILE A 446 24.82 -6.30 -9.95
CA ILE A 446 26.19 -6.72 -10.28
C ILE A 446 26.90 -5.50 -10.86
N GLU A 447 28.23 -5.46 -10.76
CA GLU A 447 28.99 -4.35 -11.34
C GLU A 447 28.62 -4.14 -12.82
N GLY A 448 28.15 -2.94 -13.15
CA GLY A 448 27.73 -2.56 -14.49
C GLY A 448 26.36 -3.08 -14.94
N GLY A 449 25.54 -3.68 -14.06
CA GLY A 449 24.22 -4.17 -14.46
C GLY A 449 23.37 -4.84 -13.39
N THR A 450 22.37 -5.58 -13.86
CA THR A 450 21.44 -6.34 -13.02
C THR A 450 21.52 -7.81 -13.42
N GLU A 451 21.46 -8.70 -12.44
CA GLU A 451 21.39 -10.14 -12.68
C GLU A 451 20.17 -10.76 -12.01
N ALA A 452 19.40 -11.53 -12.77
CA ALA A 452 18.38 -12.42 -12.26
C ALA A 452 18.97 -13.80 -11.99
N LEU A 453 18.87 -14.29 -10.75
CA LEU A 453 19.29 -15.62 -10.33
C LEU A 453 18.06 -16.48 -10.06
N VAL A 454 17.88 -17.52 -10.86
CA VAL A 454 16.86 -18.56 -10.69
C VAL A 454 17.53 -19.81 -10.11
N ARG A 455 16.96 -20.37 -9.04
CA ARG A 455 17.41 -21.62 -8.42
C ARG A 455 16.25 -22.61 -8.44
N LEU A 456 16.46 -23.79 -9.02
CA LEU A 456 15.44 -24.84 -9.14
C LEU A 456 15.97 -26.15 -8.56
N PRO A 457 15.18 -26.88 -7.74
CA PRO A 457 15.53 -28.25 -7.37
C PRO A 457 15.29 -29.17 -8.57
N ARG A 458 16.17 -30.15 -8.82
CA ARG A 458 15.99 -31.12 -9.92
C ARG A 458 14.77 -32.02 -9.69
N HIS A 459 14.39 -32.25 -8.44
CA HIS A 459 13.15 -32.92 -8.10
C HIS A 459 12.25 -31.94 -7.35
N THR A 460 11.06 -31.69 -7.88
CA THR A 460 10.03 -30.96 -7.13
C THR A 460 9.75 -31.74 -5.84
N PRO A 461 9.75 -31.12 -4.66
CA PRO A 461 9.36 -31.82 -3.44
C PRO A 461 7.95 -32.37 -3.66
N SER A 462 7.80 -33.69 -3.59
CA SER A 462 6.50 -34.35 -3.69
C SER A 462 5.60 -33.78 -2.59
N GLY A 463 4.63 -32.95 -2.99
CA GLY A 463 3.67 -32.35 -2.08
C GLY A 463 2.85 -33.43 -1.37
N GLY A 464 2.81 -33.35 -0.04
CA GLY A 464 1.89 -34.10 0.81
C GLY A 464 0.51 -33.48 0.87
#